data_AF-A0A974P1Y6-F1
#
_entry.id   AF-A0A974P1Y6-F1
#
_cell.length_a   1.000
_cell.length_b   1.000
_cell.length_c   1.000
_cell.angle_alpha   90.00
_cell.angle_beta   90.00
_cell.angle_gamma   90.00
#
_symmetry.space_group_name_H-M   'P 1'
#
loop_
_entity.id
_entity.type
_entity.pdbx_description
1 polymer ?
#
loop_
_entity_poly.entity_id
_entity_poly.type
_entity_poly.pdbx_seq_one_letter_code
_entity_poly.pdbx_strand_id
1 'polypeptide(L)'
;MPTPGRALERGIEQRSTAYCEEMRRLCEWPTDRCIVIAPRHETEAWILADPAAITATLGYTGTAASIGLPASPAAAERLPDPKATLQQAVAQVRGRRRPIDLAQIFPAIAQRQSFAELRRSASFRAFEERVRVALNDLGCL
;
A
#
# COMPACT_ATOMS: atom_id res chain seq x y z
N MET A 1 0.46 9.00 -24.82
CA MET A 1 -0.08 7.62 -24.77
C MET A 1 -0.12 7.14 -23.32
N PRO A 2 -1.22 6.54 -22.82
CA PRO A 2 -1.21 5.95 -21.48
C PRO A 2 -0.31 4.71 -21.47
N THR A 3 0.60 4.63 -20.51
CA THR A 3 1.47 3.46 -20.30
C THR A 3 0.61 2.21 -20.04
N PRO A 4 0.96 1.01 -20.55
CA PRO A 4 0.15 -0.21 -20.43
C PRO A 4 -0.31 -0.54 -18.99
N GLY A 5 0.49 -0.19 -17.98
CA GLY A 5 0.14 -0.33 -16.56
C GLY A 5 -1.09 0.49 -16.14
N ARG A 6 -1.24 1.73 -16.61
CA ARG A 6 -2.33 2.65 -16.22
C ARG A 6 -3.71 2.25 -16.74
N ALA A 7 -3.77 1.43 -17.79
CA ALA A 7 -5.02 0.84 -18.27
C ALA A 7 -5.41 -0.37 -17.42
N LEU A 8 -4.43 -1.19 -17.03
CA LEU A 8 -4.64 -2.34 -16.16
C LEU A 8 -5.04 -1.92 -14.73
N GLU A 9 -4.44 -0.84 -14.21
CA GLU A 9 -4.74 -0.26 -12.89
C GLU A 9 -6.19 0.21 -12.80
N ARG A 10 -6.63 1.04 -13.76
CA ARG A 10 -8.04 1.45 -13.85
C ARG A 10 -8.97 0.26 -13.98
N GLY A 11 -8.55 -0.78 -14.71
CA GLY A 11 -9.31 -2.03 -14.80
C GLY A 11 -9.41 -2.80 -13.48
N ILE A 12 -8.38 -2.79 -12.63
CA ILE A 12 -8.45 -3.43 -11.30
C ILE A 12 -9.38 -2.65 -10.37
N GLU A 13 -9.22 -1.33 -10.30
CA GLU A 13 -10.05 -0.46 -9.46
C GLU A 13 -11.52 -0.50 -9.87
N GLN A 14 -11.80 -0.47 -11.18
CA GLN A 14 -13.16 -0.65 -11.73
C GLN A 14 -13.74 -2.01 -11.37
N ARG A 15 -12.96 -3.10 -11.45
CA ARG A 15 -13.44 -4.43 -11.06
C ARG A 15 -13.74 -4.53 -9.57
N SER A 16 -12.88 -3.97 -8.72
CA SER A 16 -13.11 -3.99 -7.28
C SER A 16 -14.37 -3.22 -6.87
N THR A 17 -14.64 -2.09 -7.52
CA THR A 17 -15.88 -1.32 -7.31
C THR A 17 -17.09 -2.10 -7.83
N ALA A 18 -16.98 -2.72 -9.01
CA ALA A 18 -18.04 -3.54 -9.59
C ALA A 18 -18.41 -4.73 -8.69
N TYR A 19 -17.46 -5.32 -7.96
CA TYR A 19 -17.78 -6.37 -6.99
C TYR A 19 -18.65 -5.87 -5.83
N CYS A 20 -18.40 -4.66 -5.32
CA CYS A 20 -19.24 -4.08 -4.26
C CYS A 20 -20.67 -3.83 -4.74
N GLU A 21 -20.82 -3.29 -5.96
CA GLU A 21 -22.12 -3.06 -6.58
C GLU A 21 -22.87 -4.38 -6.82
N GLU A 22 -22.17 -5.40 -7.31
CA GLU A 22 -22.77 -6.71 -7.58
C GLU A 22 -23.13 -7.46 -6.29
N MET A 23 -22.32 -7.34 -5.22
CA MET A 23 -22.67 -7.87 -3.89
C MET A 23 -23.92 -7.21 -3.32
N ARG A 24 -24.06 -5.89 -3.48
CA ARG A 24 -25.29 -5.18 -3.10
C ARG A 24 -26.48 -5.70 -3.91
N ARG A 25 -26.32 -5.89 -5.22
CA ARG A 25 -27.38 -6.34 -6.13
C ARG A 25 -27.85 -7.77 -5.82
N LEU A 26 -26.92 -8.67 -5.54
CA LEU A 26 -27.20 -10.11 -5.36
C LEU A 26 -27.68 -10.45 -3.94
N CYS A 27 -27.17 -9.75 -2.92
CA CYS A 27 -27.33 -10.16 -1.53
C CYS A 27 -27.81 -9.03 -0.61
N GLU A 28 -28.21 -7.88 -1.16
CA GLU A 28 -28.57 -6.67 -0.39
C GLU A 28 -27.47 -6.22 0.59
N TRP A 29 -26.21 -6.58 0.30
CA TRP A 29 -25.09 -6.24 1.15
C TRP A 29 -24.89 -4.71 1.20
N PRO A 30 -24.84 -4.08 2.40
CA PRO A 30 -24.63 -2.64 2.50
C PRO A 30 -23.29 -2.22 1.89
N THR A 31 -23.31 -1.22 1.02
CA THR A 31 -22.10 -0.71 0.36
C THR A 31 -21.09 -0.14 1.34
N ASP A 32 -21.55 0.38 2.47
CA ASP A 32 -20.70 0.94 3.53
C ASP A 32 -19.89 -0.16 4.25
N ARG A 33 -20.32 -1.42 4.14
CA ARG A 33 -19.58 -2.60 4.60
C ARG A 33 -18.64 -3.17 3.53
N CYS A 34 -18.63 -2.61 2.32
CA CYS A 34 -17.74 -3.05 1.24
C CYS A 34 -16.53 -2.13 1.14
N ILE A 35 -15.38 -2.62 1.59
CA ILE A 35 -14.13 -1.84 1.63
C ILE A 35 -13.18 -2.38 0.58
N VAL A 36 -12.91 -1.56 -0.43
CA VAL A 36 -11.94 -1.88 -1.48
C VAL A 36 -10.55 -1.48 -1.01
N ILE A 37 -9.60 -2.40 -1.15
CA ILE A 37 -8.16 -2.17 -0.99
C ILE A 37 -7.51 -2.38 -2.36
N ALA A 38 -6.88 -1.36 -2.93
CA ALA A 38 -6.17 -1.47 -4.20
C ALA A 38 -4.73 -2.00 -3.99
N PRO A 39 -4.43 -3.29 -4.29
CA PRO A 39 -3.21 -3.96 -3.81
C PRO A 39 -1.88 -3.48 -4.44
N ARG A 40 -1.95 -2.61 -5.45
CA ARG A 40 -0.78 -2.18 -6.26
C ARG A 40 -0.43 -0.71 -6.16
N HIS A 41 -1.26 0.10 -5.51
CA HIS A 41 -0.95 1.53 -5.40
C HIS A 41 -1.04 1.96 -3.95
N GLU A 42 -2.19 1.71 -3.33
CA GLU A 42 -2.41 2.08 -1.93
C GLU A 42 -1.52 1.24 -1.01
N THR A 43 -1.63 -0.08 -1.04
CA THR A 43 -0.88 -0.94 -0.10
C THR A 43 0.63 -0.88 -0.31
N GLU A 44 1.09 -0.76 -1.56
CA GLU A 44 2.52 -0.63 -1.86
C GLU A 44 3.06 0.76 -1.47
N ALA A 45 2.27 1.83 -1.63
CA ALA A 45 2.60 3.15 -1.09
C ALA A 45 2.57 3.19 0.45
N TRP A 46 1.66 2.45 1.08
CA TRP A 46 1.60 2.33 2.54
C TRP A 46 2.86 1.68 3.07
N ILE A 47 3.37 0.62 2.43
CA ILE A 47 4.66 0.02 2.81
C ILE A 47 5.81 1.04 2.74
N LEU A 48 5.77 1.97 1.79
CA LEU A 48 6.74 3.05 1.63
C LEU A 48 6.52 4.27 2.55
N ALA A 49 5.41 4.31 3.30
CA ALA A 49 5.07 5.45 4.15
C ALA A 49 6.00 5.60 5.35
N ASP A 50 6.66 4.52 5.79
CA ASP A 50 7.60 4.54 6.91
C ASP A 50 9.01 4.10 6.44
N PRO A 51 9.84 5.05 5.98
CA PRO A 51 11.19 4.71 5.51
C PRO A 51 12.08 4.13 6.61
N ALA A 52 11.82 4.44 7.88
CA ALA A 52 12.59 3.92 9.01
C ALA A 52 12.29 2.42 9.24
N ALA A 53 11.03 2.00 9.10
CA ALA A 53 10.67 0.59 9.14
C ALA A 53 11.37 -0.22 8.03
N ILE A 54 11.52 0.38 6.84
CA ILE A 54 12.23 -0.25 5.73
C ILE A 54 13.72 -0.39 6.03
N THR A 55 14.41 0.70 6.39
CA THR A 55 15.86 0.65 6.66
C THR A 55 16.17 -0.31 7.81
N ALA A 56 15.34 -0.32 8.86
CA ALA A 56 15.45 -1.27 9.97
C ALA A 56 15.26 -2.74 9.51
N THR A 57 14.26 -3.01 8.66
CA THR A 57 14.02 -4.36 8.11
C THR A 57 15.19 -4.84 7.24
N LEU A 58 15.82 -3.92 6.50
CA LEU A 58 16.95 -4.24 5.64
C LEU A 58 18.29 -4.29 6.39
N GLY A 59 18.34 -3.86 7.65
CA GLY A 59 19.58 -3.70 8.40
C GLY A 59 20.48 -2.61 7.83
N TYR A 60 19.89 -1.60 7.18
CA TYR A 60 20.62 -0.51 6.53
C TYR A 60 20.82 0.66 7.50
N THR A 61 22.08 1.08 7.69
CA THR A 61 22.46 2.15 8.62
C THR A 61 22.58 3.53 7.96
N GLY A 62 22.46 3.61 6.63
CA GLY A 62 22.46 4.87 5.90
C GLY A 62 21.10 5.57 5.89
N THR A 63 21.03 6.70 5.17
CA THR A 63 19.78 7.47 5.06
C THR A 63 18.78 6.80 4.14
N ALA A 64 17.48 6.90 4.43
CA ALA A 64 16.44 6.40 3.51
C ALA A 64 16.56 7.01 2.09
N ALA A 65 16.91 8.29 2.01
CA ALA A 65 17.12 9.00 0.74
C ALA A 65 18.26 8.41 -0.09
N SER A 66 19.34 7.91 0.53
CA SER A 66 20.48 7.35 -0.20
C SER A 66 20.18 6.03 -0.89
N ILE A 67 19.05 5.38 -0.56
CA ILE A 67 18.54 4.18 -1.22
C ILE A 67 17.26 4.43 -2.02
N GLY A 68 16.95 5.71 -2.31
CA GLY A 68 15.83 6.09 -3.17
C GLY A 68 14.44 5.96 -2.53
N LEU A 69 14.34 5.83 -1.20
CA LEU A 69 13.05 5.82 -0.53
C LEU A 69 12.43 7.23 -0.48
N PRO A 70 11.09 7.33 -0.58
CA PRO A 70 10.40 8.61 -0.50
C PRO A 70 10.59 9.26 0.87
N ALA A 71 10.70 10.59 0.89
CA ALA A 71 10.91 11.35 2.13
C ALA A 71 9.64 11.49 2.99
N SER A 72 8.47 11.10 2.47
CA SER A 72 7.20 11.19 3.19
C SER A 72 6.14 10.24 2.62
N PRO A 73 5.10 9.89 3.42
CA PRO A 73 3.93 9.14 2.95
C PRO A 73 3.26 9.77 1.72
N ALA A 74 3.10 11.11 1.71
CA ALA A 74 2.53 11.82 0.56
C ALA A 74 3.41 11.72 -0.69
N ALA A 75 4.73 11.61 -0.54
CA ALA A 75 5.62 11.34 -1.67
C ALA A 75 5.49 9.89 -2.15
N ALA A 76 5.32 8.93 -1.24
CA ALA A 76 5.09 7.53 -1.58
C ALA A 76 3.80 7.33 -2.41
N GLU A 77 2.70 7.99 -2.04
CA GLU A 77 1.42 7.92 -2.77
C GLU A 77 1.48 8.54 -4.18
N ARG A 78 2.45 9.42 -4.43
CA ARG A 78 2.65 10.05 -5.75
C ARG A 78 3.61 9.26 -6.65
N LEU A 79 4.19 8.16 -6.17
CA LEU A 79 5.10 7.36 -6.97
C LEU A 79 4.32 6.68 -8.10
N PRO A 80 4.81 6.72 -9.35
CA PRO A 80 4.15 6.04 -10.45
C PRO A 80 4.19 4.51 -10.31
N ASP A 81 5.20 3.98 -9.60
CA ASP A 81 5.34 2.55 -9.32
C ASP A 81 6.02 2.36 -7.95
N PRO A 82 5.25 2.39 -6.84
CA PRO A 82 5.77 2.18 -5.49
C PRO A 82 6.52 0.84 -5.34
N LYS A 83 6.06 -0.21 -6.01
CA LYS A 83 6.72 -1.53 -5.99
C LYS A 83 8.12 -1.45 -6.55
N ALA A 84 8.29 -0.85 -7.72
CA ALA A 84 9.58 -0.71 -8.38
C ALA A 84 10.55 0.09 -7.50
N THR A 85 10.09 1.17 -6.86
CA THR A 85 10.89 1.95 -5.91
C THR A 85 11.42 1.08 -4.77
N LEU A 86 10.56 0.24 -4.17
CA LEU A 86 10.99 -0.67 -3.11
C LEU A 86 11.97 -1.74 -3.62
N GLN A 87 11.74 -2.32 -4.81
CA GLN A 87 12.66 -3.29 -5.41
C GLN A 87 14.05 -2.70 -5.62
N GLN A 88 14.13 -1.45 -6.10
CA GLN A 88 15.38 -0.74 -6.32
C GLN A 88 16.12 -0.49 -5.00
N ALA A 89 15.42 -0.01 -3.97
CA ALA A 89 16.00 0.21 -2.64
C ALA A 89 16.57 -1.10 -2.05
N VAL A 90 15.81 -2.18 -2.14
CA VAL A 90 16.22 -3.52 -1.66
C VAL A 90 17.44 -4.04 -2.42
N ALA A 91 17.44 -3.91 -3.76
CA ALA A 91 18.55 -4.33 -4.61
C ALA A 91 19.83 -3.54 -4.32
N GLN A 92 19.69 -2.24 -4.01
CA GLN A 92 20.82 -1.38 -3.66
C GLN A 92 21.46 -1.79 -2.33
N VAL A 93 20.66 -2.15 -1.31
CA VAL A 93 21.17 -2.55 0.01
C VAL A 93 21.81 -3.94 0.00
N ARG A 94 21.17 -4.92 -0.66
CA ARG A 94 21.59 -6.34 -0.60
C ARG A 94 22.49 -6.79 -1.75
N GLY A 95 22.63 -5.96 -2.79
CA GLY A 95 23.42 -6.27 -3.98
C GLY A 95 22.77 -7.30 -4.91
N ARG A 96 23.41 -7.55 -6.06
CA ARG A 96 22.89 -8.38 -7.17
C ARG A 96 22.84 -9.89 -6.93
N ARG A 97 23.25 -10.40 -5.77
CA ARG A 97 23.56 -11.83 -5.60
C ARG A 97 22.34 -12.76 -5.55
N ARG A 98 21.10 -12.25 -5.41
CA ARG A 98 19.87 -13.04 -5.60
C ARG A 98 18.66 -12.15 -5.90
N PRO A 99 17.75 -12.56 -6.81
CA PRO A 99 16.43 -11.96 -6.92
C PRO A 99 15.72 -12.10 -5.58
N ILE A 100 15.21 -11.00 -5.05
CA ILE A 100 14.45 -11.01 -3.81
C ILE A 100 12.97 -11.07 -4.14
N ASP A 101 12.29 -12.01 -3.50
CA ASP A 101 10.85 -12.01 -3.47
C ASP A 101 10.37 -10.95 -2.47
N LEU A 102 9.84 -9.85 -2.99
CA LEU A 102 9.24 -8.80 -2.17
C LEU A 102 8.14 -9.33 -1.26
N ALA A 103 7.44 -10.41 -1.66
CA ALA A 103 6.40 -11.02 -0.83
C ALA A 103 6.93 -11.50 0.53
N GLN A 104 8.23 -11.82 0.64
CA GLN A 104 8.85 -12.21 1.90
C GLN A 104 9.22 -11.01 2.79
N ILE A 105 9.50 -9.84 2.19
CA ILE A 105 9.93 -8.65 2.92
C ILE A 105 8.75 -7.81 3.40
N PHE A 106 7.66 -7.77 2.62
CA PHE A 106 6.47 -6.96 2.93
C PHE A 106 5.93 -7.19 4.36
N PRO A 107 5.72 -8.44 4.83
CA PRO A 107 5.25 -8.69 6.19
C PRO A 107 6.21 -8.16 7.26
N ALA A 108 7.52 -8.27 7.01
CA ALA A 108 8.54 -7.81 7.95
C ALA A 108 8.59 -6.27 8.07
N ILE A 109 8.35 -5.54 6.97
CA ILE A 109 8.20 -4.08 7.00
C ILE A 109 6.90 -3.72 7.73
N ALA A 110 5.77 -4.34 7.35
CA ALA A 110 4.46 -4.06 7.91
C ALA A 110 4.42 -4.26 9.44
N GLN A 111 5.08 -5.30 9.96
CA GLN A 111 5.16 -5.55 11.41
C GLN A 111 5.96 -4.50 12.19
N ARG A 112 6.88 -3.78 11.54
CA ARG A 112 7.69 -2.72 12.18
C ARG A 112 7.11 -1.33 11.97
N GLN A 113 6.13 -1.21 11.10
CA GLN A 113 5.63 0.07 10.65
C GLN A 113 4.84 0.78 11.74
N SER A 114 5.09 2.09 11.87
CA SER A 114 4.32 2.93 12.77
C SER A 114 2.94 3.27 12.17
N PHE A 115 1.87 2.98 12.93
CA PHE A 115 0.53 3.46 12.58
C PHE A 115 0.45 5.00 12.52
N ALA A 116 1.27 5.71 13.31
CA ALA A 116 1.32 7.17 13.25
C ALA A 116 1.85 7.67 11.89
N GLU A 117 2.86 6.98 11.33
CA GLU A 117 3.37 7.29 9.99
C GLU A 117 2.39 6.87 8.89
N LEU A 118 1.75 5.70 9.02
CA LEU A 118 0.69 5.28 8.09
C LEU A 118 -0.47 6.26 8.05
N ARG A 119 -0.91 6.80 9.20
CA ARG A 119 -1.98 7.81 9.28
C ARG A 119 -1.62 9.14 8.63
N ARG A 120 -0.38 9.35 8.21
CA ARG A 120 -0.01 10.52 7.40
C ARG A 120 -0.23 10.30 5.90
N SER A 121 -0.53 9.07 5.46
CA SER A 121 -1.03 8.78 4.10
C SER A 121 -2.52 9.10 4.01
N ALA A 122 -2.92 9.83 2.97
CA ALA A 122 -4.32 10.22 2.78
C ALA A 122 -5.19 9.01 2.45
N SER A 123 -4.69 8.10 1.60
CA SER A 123 -5.39 6.87 1.23
C SER A 123 -5.54 5.92 2.42
N PHE A 124 -4.52 5.81 3.29
CA PHE A 124 -4.63 5.00 4.51
C PHE A 124 -5.69 5.56 5.46
N ARG A 125 -5.74 6.89 5.64
CA ARG A 125 -6.80 7.52 6.46
C ARG A 125 -8.20 7.25 5.90
N ALA A 126 -8.37 7.36 4.59
CA ALA A 126 -9.65 7.08 3.94
C ALA A 126 -10.06 5.60 4.09
N PHE A 127 -9.09 4.69 3.97
CA PHE A 127 -9.29 3.28 4.28
C PHE A 127 -9.67 3.05 5.75
N GLU A 128 -8.91 3.60 6.69
CA GLU A 128 -9.13 3.45 8.14
C GLU A 128 -10.53 3.94 8.53
N GLU A 129 -10.98 5.06 7.96
CA GLU A 129 -12.31 5.61 8.22
C GLU A 129 -13.43 4.69 7.69
N ARG A 130 -13.28 4.16 6.47
CA ARG A 130 -14.24 3.17 5.93
C ARG A 130 -14.32 1.92 6.81
N VAL A 131 -13.18 1.46 7.33
CA VAL A 131 -13.13 0.34 8.29
C VAL A 131 -13.88 0.67 9.57
N ARG A 132 -13.67 1.85 10.15
CA ARG A 132 -14.41 2.27 11.35
C ARG A 132 -15.92 2.32 11.11
N VAL A 133 -16.35 2.94 10.01
CA VAL A 133 -17.78 3.02 9.65
C VAL A 133 -18.39 1.62 9.54
N ALA A 134 -17.73 0.72 8.82
CA ALA A 134 -18.20 -0.66 8.66
C ALA A 134 -18.25 -1.42 9.99
N LEU A 135 -17.25 -1.27 10.86
CA LEU A 135 -17.22 -1.93 12.16
C LEU A 135 -18.28 -1.37 13.13
N ASN A 136 -18.50 -0.06 13.13
CA ASN A 136 -19.55 0.57 13.92
C ASN A 136 -20.94 0.09 13.47
N ASP A 137 -21.17 -0.01 12.17
CA ASP A 137 -22.42 -0.53 11.61
C ASP A 137 -22.63 -2.04 11.90
N LEU A 138 -21.54 -2.78 12.15
CA LEU A 138 -21.57 -4.17 12.63
C LEU A 138 -21.67 -4.28 14.16
N GLY A 139 -21.68 -3.17 14.91
CA GLY A 139 -21.71 -3.15 16.38
C GLY A 139 -20.43 -3.67 17.05
N CYS A 140 -19.29 -3.58 16.35
CA CYS A 140 -17.99 -4.02 16.84
C CYS A 140 -17.17 -2.89 17.49
N LEU A 141 -17.62 -1.65 17.38
CA LEU A 141 -17.03 -0.44 17.95
C LEU A 141 -18.09 0.38 18.68
#